data_AF-W8C7K3-F1
#
_entry.id   AF-W8C7K3-F1
#
_cell.length_a   1.000
_cell.length_b   1.000
_cell.length_c   1.000
_cell.angle_alpha   90.00
_cell.angle_beta   90.00
_cell.angle_gamma   90.00
#
_symmetry.space_group_name_H-M   'P 1'
#
loop_
_entity.id
_entity.type
_entity.pdbx_description
1 polymer ?
#
loop_
_entity_poly.entity_id
_entity_poly.type
_entity_poly.pdbx_seq_one_letter_code
_entity_poly.pdbx_strand_id
1 'polypeptide(L)'
;MSLLISFLFSGITYIIKMCVGLIILMTYITIILLLYDFIYERSSSTNINILPEYTHIFVSCISLVAFHLISRQKEFIARVDYYWKRELKKKQENAKLTNETISRLVGNILPTHIVDIYMDNQLSNKLYYEEYSNVAVLFATILNFDIEVVGMRVLNEIICDFDGVLSTFKGVYKIEKIKVAGWTYMAACGLNTTGTGHRGSVERHSSTFSFALNFRRESVGEFADKEKGSANKQENLSELFGAAQDSEKASATSITRRRSVRMFNDEEEPIIDDDVVFVMARFGMSLLRAMSKFNKHNLYNDKDNPVNGDLRIGIANGPVMAGVVGLYKPHYDIWGNAVNMASRMDSTGVANTIQVTEETANILKQHEIKCRYRGITNVKGRGPTPTYFVDIDKHLKFRRTRTDETEPQSE
;
A
#
# COMPACT_ATOMS: atom_id res chain seq x y z
N MET A 1 -14.07 -62.15 -16.80
CA MET A 1 -12.88 -61.48 -17.38
C MET A 1 -13.22 -60.48 -18.48
N SER A 2 -14.02 -60.83 -19.50
CA SER A 2 -14.45 -59.91 -20.56
C SER A 2 -15.14 -58.64 -20.05
N LEU A 3 -16.08 -58.77 -19.11
CA LEU A 3 -16.75 -57.63 -18.46
C LEU A 3 -15.76 -56.71 -17.72
N LEU A 4 -14.74 -57.27 -17.06
CA LEU A 4 -13.72 -56.48 -16.36
C LEU A 4 -12.90 -55.65 -17.37
N ILE A 5 -12.51 -56.26 -18.49
CA ILE A 5 -11.68 -55.63 -19.54
C ILE A 5 -12.44 -54.50 -20.24
N SER A 6 -13.72 -54.70 -20.58
CA SER A 6 -14.54 -53.67 -21.23
C SER A 6 -14.76 -52.44 -20.34
N PHE A 7 -14.83 -52.61 -19.03
CA PHE A 7 -15.04 -51.51 -18.08
C PHE A 7 -13.73 -50.82 -17.62
N LEU A 8 -12.57 -51.41 -17.88
CA LEU A 8 -11.25 -50.83 -17.61
C LEU A 8 -10.85 -49.71 -18.60
N PHE A 9 -11.46 -49.64 -19.79
CA PHE A 9 -11.19 -48.58 -20.76
C PHE A 9 -11.74 -47.23 -20.28
N SER A 10 -10.90 -46.45 -19.60
CA SER A 10 -11.32 -45.24 -18.85
C SER A 10 -11.76 -44.04 -19.70
N GLY A 11 -11.61 -44.06 -21.03
CA GLY A 11 -11.85 -42.89 -21.91
C GLY A 11 -13.15 -42.88 -22.73
N ILE A 12 -13.95 -43.95 -22.71
CA ILE A 12 -15.17 -44.06 -23.53
C ILE A 12 -16.38 -43.48 -22.76
N THR A 13 -17.31 -42.83 -23.47
CA THR A 13 -18.56 -42.30 -22.88
C THR A 13 -19.36 -43.42 -22.20
N TYR A 14 -19.93 -43.10 -21.04
CA TYR A 14 -20.64 -44.06 -20.20
C TYR A 14 -21.74 -44.83 -20.96
N ILE A 15 -22.45 -44.16 -21.89
CA ILE A 15 -23.51 -44.76 -22.72
C ILE A 15 -22.97 -45.92 -23.56
N ILE A 16 -21.79 -45.75 -24.19
CA ILE A 16 -21.19 -46.79 -25.03
C ILE A 16 -20.76 -47.99 -24.17
N LYS A 17 -20.22 -47.76 -22.97
CA LYS A 17 -19.86 -48.84 -22.03
C LYS A 17 -21.06 -49.67 -21.60
N MET A 18 -22.21 -49.02 -21.38
CA MET A 18 -23.46 -49.72 -21.04
C MET A 18 -23.96 -50.57 -22.20
N CYS A 19 -23.96 -50.04 -23.43
CA CYS A 19 -24.36 -50.80 -24.62
C CYS A 19 -23.46 -52.04 -24.83
N VAL A 20 -22.15 -51.88 -24.72
CA VAL A 20 -21.19 -53.00 -24.85
C VAL A 20 -21.38 -54.02 -23.72
N GLY A 21 -21.56 -53.57 -22.48
CA GLY A 21 -21.85 -54.44 -21.34
C GLY A 21 -23.12 -55.27 -21.53
N LEU A 22 -24.20 -54.66 -22.06
CA LEU A 22 -25.45 -55.35 -22.38
C LEU A 22 -25.28 -56.37 -23.50
N ILE A 23 -24.53 -56.04 -24.56
CA ILE A 23 -24.25 -56.99 -25.66
C ILE A 23 -23.47 -58.22 -25.15
N ILE A 24 -22.48 -58.00 -24.28
CA ILE A 24 -21.71 -59.09 -23.66
C ILE A 24 -22.61 -59.95 -22.76
N LEU A 25 -23.55 -59.35 -22.03
CA LEU A 25 -24.52 -60.10 -21.22
C LEU A 25 -25.45 -60.95 -22.11
N MET A 26 -25.99 -60.38 -23.19
CA MET A 26 -26.91 -61.09 -24.10
C MET A 26 -26.23 -62.25 -24.84
N THR A 27 -24.98 -62.06 -25.24
CA THR A 27 -24.18 -63.15 -25.82
C THR A 27 -23.85 -64.22 -24.80
N TYR A 28 -23.53 -63.85 -23.55
CA TYR A 28 -23.31 -64.79 -22.46
C TYR A 28 -24.56 -65.61 -22.10
N ILE A 29 -25.73 -64.97 -22.02
CA ILE A 29 -27.02 -65.65 -21.80
C ILE A 29 -27.32 -66.62 -22.95
N THR A 30 -27.14 -66.19 -24.20
CA THR A 30 -27.35 -67.04 -25.39
C THR A 30 -26.42 -68.26 -25.39
N ILE A 31 -25.15 -68.10 -24.99
CA ILE A 31 -24.18 -69.21 -24.90
C ILE A 31 -24.58 -70.21 -23.81
N ILE A 32 -25.03 -69.73 -22.65
CA ILE A 32 -25.50 -70.60 -21.55
C ILE A 32 -26.73 -71.41 -21.98
N LEU A 33 -27.72 -70.77 -22.61
CA LEU A 33 -28.98 -71.40 -22.97
C LEU A 33 -28.93 -72.32 -24.21
N LEU A 34 -28.07 -72.02 -25.20
CA LEU A 34 -28.06 -72.77 -26.48
C LEU A 34 -26.90 -73.77 -26.63
N LEU A 35 -25.78 -73.53 -25.95
CA LEU A 35 -24.52 -74.22 -26.29
C LEU A 35 -23.98 -75.10 -25.14
N TYR A 36 -24.49 -74.94 -23.91
CA TYR A 36 -23.85 -75.45 -22.69
C TYR A 36 -24.78 -76.12 -21.66
N ASP A 37 -25.98 -76.56 -22.06
CA ASP A 37 -26.96 -77.29 -21.24
C ASP A 37 -26.31 -78.45 -20.44
N PHE A 38 -25.42 -79.20 -21.10
CA PHE A 38 -24.78 -80.41 -20.54
C PHE A 38 -23.59 -80.17 -19.58
N ILE A 39 -22.89 -79.02 -19.68
CA ILE A 39 -21.66 -78.78 -18.89
C ILE A 39 -21.98 -78.03 -17.58
N TYR A 40 -23.06 -77.25 -17.54
CA TYR A 40 -23.45 -76.48 -16.35
C TYR A 40 -24.28 -77.26 -15.32
N GLU A 41 -24.89 -78.39 -15.69
CA GLU A 41 -25.58 -79.31 -14.75
C GLU A 41 -24.69 -79.73 -13.56
N ARG A 42 -23.37 -79.82 -13.77
CA ARG A 42 -22.40 -80.24 -12.74
C ARG A 42 -21.72 -79.07 -12.02
N SER A 43 -22.06 -77.84 -12.37
CA SER A 43 -21.48 -76.65 -11.73
C SER A 43 -22.12 -76.41 -10.36
N SER A 44 -21.32 -75.98 -9.39
CA SER A 44 -21.78 -75.68 -8.04
C SER A 44 -22.79 -74.53 -8.04
N SER A 45 -24.01 -74.77 -7.56
CA SER A 45 -25.00 -73.72 -7.33
C SER A 45 -24.71 -73.02 -6.00
N THR A 46 -24.78 -71.69 -5.98
CA THR A 46 -24.63 -70.86 -4.78
C THR A 46 -25.79 -71.07 -3.79
N ASN A 47 -26.90 -71.66 -4.25
CA ASN A 47 -28.07 -71.99 -3.44
C ASN A 47 -28.63 -73.36 -3.89
N ILE A 48 -28.92 -74.23 -2.94
CA ILE A 48 -29.43 -75.60 -3.15
C ILE A 48 -30.78 -75.61 -3.91
N ASN A 49 -31.58 -74.54 -3.81
CA ASN A 49 -32.93 -74.50 -4.38
C ASN A 49 -33.02 -73.91 -5.80
N ILE A 50 -31.90 -73.51 -6.42
CA ILE A 50 -31.89 -72.83 -7.73
C ILE A 50 -31.05 -73.66 -8.70
N LEU A 51 -31.57 -73.90 -9.91
CA LEU A 51 -30.82 -74.57 -10.97
C LEU A 51 -29.50 -73.81 -11.25
N PRO A 52 -28.38 -74.52 -11.46
CA PRO A 52 -27.07 -73.90 -11.64
C PRO A 52 -27.04 -72.82 -12.74
N GLU A 53 -27.76 -73.02 -13.84
CA GLU A 53 -27.86 -72.08 -14.97
C GLU A 53 -28.34 -70.68 -14.56
N TYR A 54 -29.44 -70.61 -13.80
CA TYR A 54 -30.00 -69.34 -13.35
C TYR A 54 -29.11 -68.64 -12.33
N THR A 55 -28.29 -69.41 -11.60
CA THR A 55 -27.34 -68.85 -10.63
C THR A 55 -26.23 -68.06 -11.32
N HIS A 56 -25.66 -68.57 -12.41
CA HIS A 56 -24.59 -67.88 -13.16
C HIS A 56 -25.11 -66.64 -13.90
N ILE A 57 -26.35 -66.69 -14.38
CA ILE A 57 -27.04 -65.52 -14.97
C ILE A 57 -27.24 -64.44 -13.89
N PHE A 58 -27.73 -64.82 -12.70
CA PHE A 58 -27.98 -63.89 -11.61
C PHE A 58 -26.69 -63.20 -11.12
N VAL A 59 -25.60 -63.96 -10.94
CA VAL A 59 -24.29 -63.41 -10.56
C VAL A 59 -23.75 -62.44 -11.62
N SER A 60 -23.91 -62.79 -12.91
CA SER A 60 -23.48 -61.92 -14.01
C SER A 60 -24.28 -60.61 -14.05
N CYS A 61 -25.59 -60.66 -13.82
CA CYS A 61 -26.44 -59.47 -13.71
C CYS A 61 -26.04 -58.57 -12.53
N ILE A 62 -25.81 -59.13 -11.33
CA ILE A 62 -25.36 -58.36 -10.16
C ILE A 62 -24.01 -57.68 -10.44
N SER A 63 -23.07 -58.39 -11.05
CA SER A 63 -21.76 -57.83 -11.38
C SER A 63 -21.88 -56.64 -12.34
N LEU A 64 -22.77 -56.72 -13.34
CA LEU A 64 -23.00 -55.64 -14.31
C LEU A 64 -23.61 -54.40 -13.63
N VAL A 65 -24.56 -54.59 -12.71
CA VAL A 65 -25.15 -53.48 -11.93
C VAL A 65 -24.09 -52.81 -11.05
N ALA A 66 -23.24 -53.59 -10.37
CA ALA A 66 -22.16 -53.04 -9.56
C ALA A 66 -21.16 -52.21 -10.41
N PHE A 67 -20.75 -52.74 -11.58
CA PHE A 67 -19.87 -52.01 -12.51
C PHE A 67 -20.51 -50.74 -13.07
N HIS A 68 -21.82 -50.75 -13.34
CA HIS A 68 -22.58 -49.57 -13.73
C HIS A 68 -22.54 -48.49 -12.64
N LEU A 69 -22.81 -48.85 -11.38
CA LEU A 69 -22.79 -47.92 -10.26
C LEU A 69 -21.40 -47.30 -10.06
N ILE A 70 -20.34 -48.13 -10.11
CA ILE A 70 -18.95 -47.67 -10.03
C ILE A 70 -18.62 -46.70 -11.17
N SER A 71 -19.05 -47.02 -12.40
CA SER A 71 -18.79 -46.16 -13.57
C SER A 71 -19.49 -44.82 -13.46
N ARG A 72 -20.74 -44.81 -13.00
CA ARG A 72 -21.51 -43.59 -12.75
C ARG A 72 -20.89 -42.74 -11.63
N GLN A 73 -20.45 -43.39 -10.55
CA GLN A 73 -19.80 -42.71 -9.43
C GLN A 73 -18.48 -42.05 -9.87
N LYS A 74 -17.67 -42.72 -10.69
CA LYS A 74 -16.43 -42.14 -11.25
C LYS A 74 -16.70 -40.88 -12.08
N GLU A 75 -17.70 -40.91 -12.95
CA GLU A 75 -18.06 -39.74 -13.76
C GLU A 75 -18.56 -38.58 -12.90
N PHE A 76 -19.40 -38.86 -11.89
CA PHE A 76 -19.87 -37.85 -10.94
C PHE A 76 -18.69 -37.21 -10.20
N ILE A 77 -17.76 -38.03 -9.68
CA ILE A 77 -16.55 -37.54 -9.00
C ILE A 77 -15.72 -36.65 -9.94
N ALA A 78 -15.53 -37.05 -11.20
CA ALA A 78 -14.77 -36.26 -12.16
C ALA A 78 -15.43 -34.89 -12.47
N ARG A 79 -16.76 -34.86 -12.60
CA ARG A 79 -17.50 -33.60 -12.80
C ARG A 79 -17.41 -32.70 -11.58
N VAL A 80 -17.61 -33.26 -10.39
CA VAL A 80 -17.46 -32.58 -9.10
C VAL A 80 -16.04 -32.01 -8.96
N ASP A 81 -15.01 -32.82 -9.19
CA ASP A 81 -13.61 -32.39 -9.16
C ASP A 81 -13.35 -31.22 -10.12
N TYR A 82 -13.90 -31.27 -11.34
CA TYR A 82 -13.82 -30.16 -12.28
C TYR A 82 -14.44 -28.87 -11.72
N TYR A 83 -15.65 -28.95 -11.16
CA TYR A 83 -16.30 -27.78 -10.55
C TYR A 83 -15.51 -27.24 -9.35
N TRP A 84 -15.04 -28.12 -8.47
CA TRP A 84 -14.22 -27.73 -7.31
C TRP A 84 -12.91 -27.07 -7.73
N LYS A 85 -12.22 -27.62 -8.73
CA LYS A 85 -10.99 -27.02 -9.29
C LYS A 85 -11.26 -25.65 -9.90
N ARG A 86 -12.37 -25.51 -10.64
CA ARG A 86 -12.78 -24.22 -11.22
C ARG A 86 -13.08 -23.19 -10.14
N GLU A 87 -13.82 -23.58 -9.10
CA GLU A 87 -14.18 -22.70 -7.98
C GLU A 87 -12.95 -22.32 -7.15
N LEU A 88 -12.06 -23.27 -6.87
CA LEU A 88 -10.79 -23.01 -6.18
C LEU A 88 -9.93 -22.03 -6.98
N LYS A 89 -9.81 -22.24 -8.30
CA LYS A 89 -9.06 -21.34 -9.19
C LYS A 89 -9.66 -19.94 -9.18
N LYS A 90 -10.99 -19.81 -9.27
CA LYS A 90 -11.69 -18.52 -9.19
C LYS A 90 -11.46 -17.82 -7.85
N LYS A 91 -11.54 -18.56 -6.74
CA LYS A 91 -11.24 -18.02 -5.40
C LYS A 91 -9.78 -17.58 -5.26
N GLN A 92 -8.84 -18.33 -5.84
CA GLN A 92 -7.42 -17.97 -5.86
C GLN A 92 -7.15 -16.71 -6.70
N GLU A 93 -7.75 -16.60 -7.88
CA GLU A 93 -7.65 -15.41 -8.74
C GLU A 93 -8.25 -14.17 -8.05
N ASN A 94 -9.43 -14.30 -7.46
CA ASN A 94 -10.07 -13.22 -6.70
C ASN A 94 -9.22 -12.81 -5.50
N ALA A 95 -8.68 -13.78 -4.73
CA ALA A 95 -7.81 -13.49 -3.60
C ALA A 95 -6.53 -12.77 -4.04
N LYS A 96 -5.93 -13.19 -5.17
CA LYS A 96 -4.76 -12.52 -5.74
C LYS A 96 -5.08 -11.08 -6.16
N LEU A 97 -6.17 -10.86 -6.89
CA LEU A 97 -6.60 -9.52 -7.30
C LEU A 97 -6.87 -8.62 -6.09
N THR A 98 -7.51 -9.17 -5.05
CA THR A 98 -7.81 -8.45 -3.81
C THR A 98 -6.52 -8.06 -3.09
N ASN A 99 -5.56 -8.98 -2.96
CA ASN A 99 -4.25 -8.69 -2.36
C ASN A 99 -3.45 -7.65 -3.15
N GLU A 100 -3.44 -7.73 -4.48
CA GLU A 100 -2.80 -6.71 -5.32
C GLU A 100 -3.47 -5.34 -5.15
N THR A 101 -4.79 -5.31 -5.04
CA THR A 101 -5.54 -4.07 -4.80
C THR A 101 -5.23 -3.48 -3.43
N ILE A 102 -5.23 -4.31 -2.38
CA ILE A 102 -4.84 -3.91 -1.01
C ILE A 102 -3.40 -3.37 -1.00
N SER A 103 -2.46 -4.06 -1.65
CA SER A 103 -1.07 -3.63 -1.75
C SER A 103 -0.94 -2.25 -2.41
N ARG A 104 -1.64 -2.00 -3.53
CA ARG A 104 -1.65 -0.69 -4.19
C ARG A 104 -2.26 0.40 -3.30
N LEU A 105 -3.34 0.10 -2.59
CA LEU A 105 -3.99 1.06 -1.68
C LEU A 105 -3.09 1.42 -0.50
N VAL A 106 -2.44 0.43 0.12
CA VAL A 106 -1.51 0.69 1.23
C VAL A 106 -0.28 1.44 0.75
N GLY A 107 0.23 1.16 -0.45
CA GLY A 107 1.31 1.94 -1.06
C GLY A 107 0.97 3.40 -1.35
N ASN A 108 -0.32 3.76 -1.39
CA ASN A 108 -0.75 5.17 -1.46
C ASN A 108 -0.77 5.86 -0.09
N ILE A 109 -0.81 5.09 1.00
CA ILE A 109 -0.92 5.61 2.38
C ILE A 109 0.44 5.59 3.08
N LEU A 110 1.26 4.56 2.82
CA LEU A 110 2.54 4.33 3.48
C LEU A 110 3.71 4.48 2.50
N PRO A 111 4.90 4.90 2.97
CA PRO A 111 6.11 4.92 2.17
C PRO A 111 6.45 3.55 1.56
N THR A 112 6.98 3.55 0.33
CA THR A 112 7.26 2.35 -0.47
C THR A 112 8.15 1.34 0.24
N HIS A 113 9.09 1.79 1.06
CA HIS A 113 10.04 0.92 1.75
C HIS A 113 9.43 0.18 2.96
N ILE A 114 8.23 0.59 3.41
CA ILE A 114 7.55 0.05 4.58
C ILE A 114 6.39 -0.87 4.19
N VAL A 115 5.84 -0.71 2.98
CA VAL A 115 4.65 -1.46 2.53
C VAL A 115 4.85 -2.97 2.69
N ASP A 116 5.97 -3.51 2.19
CA ASP A 116 6.24 -4.95 2.23
C ASP A 116 6.40 -5.46 3.67
N ILE A 117 7.12 -4.70 4.49
CA ILE A 117 7.34 -5.01 5.92
C ILE A 117 6.01 -4.95 6.68
N TYR A 118 5.16 -3.97 6.38
CA TYR A 118 3.87 -3.78 7.02
C TYR A 118 2.89 -4.90 6.64
N MET A 119 2.89 -5.33 5.37
CA MET A 119 2.07 -6.45 4.91
C MET A 119 2.45 -7.76 5.59
N ASP A 120 3.75 -8.01 5.77
CA ASP A 120 4.23 -9.18 6.50
C ASP A 120 3.90 -9.09 8.01
N ASN A 121 4.07 -7.91 8.60
CA ASN A 121 3.78 -7.68 10.01
C ASN A 121 2.29 -7.68 10.36
N GLN A 122 1.40 -7.33 9.43
CA GLN A 122 -0.06 -7.44 9.59
C GLN A 122 -0.49 -8.89 9.85
N LEU A 123 0.16 -9.87 9.23
CA LEU A 123 -0.09 -11.29 9.50
C LEU A 123 0.33 -11.70 10.92
N SER A 124 1.34 -11.02 11.48
CA SER A 124 1.88 -11.29 12.82
C SER A 124 1.36 -10.36 13.92
N ASN A 125 0.47 -9.41 13.58
CA ASN A 125 -0.10 -8.40 14.48
C ASN A 125 0.97 -7.58 15.24
N LYS A 126 2.11 -7.32 14.60
CA LYS A 126 3.22 -6.54 15.17
C LYS A 126 3.20 -5.10 14.67
N LEU A 127 3.41 -4.16 15.59
CA LEU A 127 3.58 -2.73 15.28
C LEU A 127 4.94 -2.52 14.60
N TYR A 128 4.96 -1.74 13.52
CA TYR A 128 6.20 -1.34 12.86
C TYR A 128 6.75 -0.05 13.49
N TYR A 129 8.01 -0.10 13.92
CA TYR A 129 8.80 1.05 14.33
C TYR A 129 10.28 0.83 13.99
N GLU A 130 11.00 1.91 13.69
CA GLU A 130 12.41 1.89 13.35
C GLU A 130 13.10 3.18 13.81
N GLU A 131 14.35 3.07 14.26
CA GLU A 131 15.17 4.21 14.68
C GLU A 131 16.15 4.60 13.58
N TYR A 132 16.18 5.88 13.24
CA TYR A 132 17.10 6.45 12.27
C TYR A 132 18.01 7.44 12.96
N SER A 133 19.33 7.28 12.81
CA SER A 133 20.33 8.09 13.51
C SER A 133 20.56 9.46 12.87
N ASN A 134 20.44 9.57 11.55
CA ASN A 134 20.71 10.81 10.81
C ASN A 134 19.57 11.14 9.85
N VAL A 135 18.62 11.95 10.31
CA VAL A 135 17.48 12.42 9.52
C VAL A 135 17.41 13.93 9.53
N ALA A 136 17.20 14.53 8.36
CA ALA A 136 16.86 15.95 8.25
C ALA A 136 15.34 16.08 8.14
N VAL A 137 14.74 16.97 8.94
CA VAL A 137 13.30 17.22 8.98
C VAL A 137 13.03 18.67 8.62
N LEU A 138 12.02 18.88 7.78
CA LEU A 138 11.58 20.18 7.30
C LEU A 138 10.10 20.42 7.63
N PHE A 139 9.83 21.60 8.14
CA PHE A 139 8.50 22.19 8.29
C PHE A 139 8.44 23.44 7.42
N ALA A 140 7.47 23.50 6.51
CA ALA A 140 7.25 24.66 5.67
C ALA A 140 5.82 25.16 5.85
N THR A 141 5.65 26.32 6.48
CA THR A 141 4.34 26.91 6.75
C THR A 141 4.09 28.09 5.83
N ILE A 142 2.94 28.02 5.16
CA ILE A 142 2.44 29.09 4.30
C ILE A 142 1.77 30.15 5.18
N LEU A 143 2.12 31.41 4.97
CA LEU A 143 1.67 32.59 5.72
C LEU A 143 0.88 33.54 4.81
N ASN A 144 0.16 34.49 5.43
CA ASN A 144 -0.48 35.63 4.77
C ASN A 144 -1.59 35.31 3.75
N PHE A 145 -2.26 34.17 3.88
CA PHE A 145 -3.52 33.91 3.18
C PHE A 145 -4.72 34.20 4.08
N ASP A 146 -5.67 34.99 3.55
CA ASP A 146 -6.98 35.09 4.15
C ASP A 146 -7.73 33.77 3.95
N ILE A 147 -7.79 32.98 5.02
CA ILE A 147 -8.36 31.63 5.04
C ILE A 147 -9.84 31.66 4.63
N GLU A 148 -10.55 32.74 4.94
CA GLU A 148 -11.99 32.88 4.70
C GLU A 148 -12.30 33.16 3.22
N VAL A 149 -11.42 33.89 2.52
CA VAL A 149 -11.64 34.29 1.12
C VAL A 149 -11.07 33.27 0.14
N VAL A 150 -9.91 32.70 0.46
CA VAL A 150 -9.11 31.91 -0.48
C VAL A 150 -9.52 30.44 -0.50
N GLY A 151 -9.97 29.92 0.65
CA GLY A 151 -10.43 28.54 0.81
C GLY A 151 -9.37 27.46 0.58
N MET A 152 -9.77 26.21 0.76
CA MET A 152 -8.90 25.03 0.63
C MET A 152 -8.37 24.75 -0.79
N ARG A 153 -8.93 25.41 -1.81
CA ARG A 153 -8.58 25.15 -3.22
C ARG A 153 -7.16 25.62 -3.54
N VAL A 154 -6.82 26.85 -3.13
CA VAL A 154 -5.47 27.41 -3.37
C VAL A 154 -4.42 26.65 -2.59
N LEU A 155 -4.72 26.26 -1.34
CA LEU A 155 -3.84 25.39 -0.58
C LEU A 155 -3.55 24.10 -1.36
N ASN A 156 -4.57 23.41 -1.87
CA ASN A 156 -4.36 22.20 -2.67
C ASN A 156 -3.50 22.44 -3.92
N GLU A 157 -3.64 23.59 -4.59
CA GLU A 157 -2.81 23.95 -5.74
C GLU A 157 -1.34 24.16 -5.34
N ILE A 158 -1.07 24.90 -4.27
CA ILE A 158 0.30 25.11 -3.76
C ILE A 158 0.92 23.76 -3.33
N ILE A 159 0.14 22.91 -2.66
CA ILE A 159 0.60 21.58 -2.25
C ILE A 159 0.89 20.70 -3.46
N CYS A 160 0.11 20.79 -4.55
CA CYS A 160 0.41 20.09 -5.81
C CYS A 160 1.73 20.58 -6.43
N ASP A 161 1.99 21.90 -6.38
CA ASP A 161 3.27 22.45 -6.86
C ASP A 161 4.45 21.96 -6.00
N PHE A 162 4.28 21.87 -4.68
CA PHE A 162 5.28 21.31 -3.75
C PHE A 162 5.51 19.81 -4.00
N ASP A 163 4.45 19.03 -4.22
CA ASP A 163 4.56 17.61 -4.60
C ASP A 163 5.27 17.45 -5.96
N GLY A 164 5.08 18.41 -6.87
CA GLY A 164 5.85 18.51 -8.12
C GLY A 164 7.35 18.68 -7.87
N VAL A 165 7.73 19.57 -6.94
CA VAL A 165 9.14 19.71 -6.50
C VAL A 165 9.64 18.43 -5.85
N LEU A 166 8.86 17.79 -4.98
CA LEU A 166 9.26 16.53 -4.33
C LEU A 166 9.66 15.45 -5.36
N SER A 167 8.96 15.42 -6.49
CA SER A 167 9.20 14.44 -7.56
C SER A 167 10.58 14.54 -8.23
N THR A 168 11.29 15.67 -8.09
CA THR A 168 12.65 15.87 -8.63
C THR A 168 13.74 15.30 -7.71
N PHE A 169 13.45 15.12 -6.41
CA PHE A 169 14.42 14.64 -5.40
C PHE A 169 14.35 13.12 -5.21
N LYS A 170 14.69 12.37 -6.27
CA LYS A 170 14.69 10.89 -6.31
C LYS A 170 16.10 10.25 -6.22
N GLY A 171 17.09 11.00 -5.74
CA GLY A 171 18.47 10.53 -5.58
C GLY A 171 18.66 9.52 -4.43
N VAL A 172 19.92 9.30 -4.03
CA VAL A 172 20.31 8.43 -2.90
C VAL A 172 19.59 8.85 -1.62
N TYR A 173 19.58 10.16 -1.34
CA TYR A 173 18.82 10.77 -0.27
C TYR A 173 17.44 11.20 -0.77
N LYS A 174 16.56 10.22 -0.90
CA LYS A 174 15.15 10.45 -1.21
C LYS A 174 14.51 11.28 -0.09
N ILE A 175 13.72 12.27 -0.48
CA ILE A 175 12.87 13.03 0.44
C ILE A 175 11.49 12.38 0.47
N GLU A 176 10.95 12.20 1.66
CA GLU A 176 9.62 11.66 1.87
C GLU A 176 8.71 12.70 2.52
N LYS A 177 7.53 12.88 1.92
CA LYS A 177 6.46 13.68 2.53
C LYS A 177 5.87 12.89 3.69
N ILE A 178 5.83 13.50 4.88
CA ILE A 178 5.25 12.88 6.07
C ILE A 178 3.75 13.19 6.12
N LYS A 179 3.41 14.48 6.17
CA LYS A 179 2.02 14.93 6.21
C LYS A 179 1.89 16.39 5.80
N VAL A 180 0.66 16.77 5.48
CA VAL A 180 0.23 18.16 5.37
C VAL A 180 -0.77 18.40 6.49
N ALA A 181 -0.49 19.38 7.34
CA ALA A 181 -1.33 19.73 8.49
C ALA A 181 -1.71 21.20 8.40
N GLY A 182 -2.95 21.48 8.00
CA GLY A 182 -3.38 22.84 7.68
C GLY A 182 -2.51 23.44 6.58
N TRP A 183 -1.90 24.59 6.86
CA TRP A 183 -1.00 25.32 5.94
C TRP A 183 0.47 24.91 6.05
N THR A 184 0.76 23.83 6.79
CA THR A 184 2.12 23.35 7.04
C THR A 184 2.40 22.06 6.28
N TYR A 185 3.42 22.10 5.42
CA TYR A 185 3.96 20.96 4.71
C TYR A 185 5.14 20.37 5.47
N MET A 186 5.10 19.06 5.77
CA MET A 186 6.13 18.35 6.52
C MET A 186 6.81 17.29 5.67
N ALA A 187 8.14 17.31 5.63
CA ALA A 187 8.95 16.34 4.91
C ALA A 187 10.19 15.93 5.70
N ALA A 188 10.73 14.75 5.40
CA ALA A 188 11.93 14.21 6.01
C ALA A 188 12.84 13.56 4.96
N CYS A 189 14.14 13.56 5.22
CA CYS A 189 15.16 12.98 4.35
C CYS A 189 16.10 12.11 5.20
N GLY A 190 16.52 10.96 4.65
CA GLY A 190 17.34 9.97 5.38
C GLY A 190 16.55 8.81 5.98
N LEU A 191 15.29 8.61 5.57
CA LEU A 191 14.45 7.47 6.03
C LEU A 191 14.64 6.19 5.20
N ASN A 192 15.54 6.20 4.21
CA ASN A 192 15.82 5.02 3.38
C ASN A 192 16.99 4.21 3.96
N THR A 193 16.73 2.93 4.23
CA THR A 193 17.69 1.96 4.79
C THR A 193 18.62 1.34 3.74
N THR A 194 18.45 1.64 2.45
CA THR A 194 19.07 0.85 1.36
C THR A 194 20.43 1.34 0.86
N GLY A 195 20.96 2.48 1.34
CA GLY A 195 22.11 3.13 0.70
C GLY A 195 23.40 3.27 1.53
N THR A 196 23.33 3.38 2.85
CA THR A 196 24.50 3.75 3.65
C THR A 196 24.92 2.64 4.59
N GLY A 197 25.74 1.71 4.10
CA GLY A 197 26.84 1.08 4.86
C GLY A 197 26.58 0.39 6.21
N HIS A 198 25.35 0.29 6.72
CA HIS A 198 25.01 -0.52 7.89
C HIS A 198 24.81 -1.97 7.46
N ARG A 199 25.93 -2.57 7.05
CA ARG A 199 26.15 -4.01 7.09
C ARG A 199 26.66 -4.43 8.48
N GLY A 200 26.16 -3.76 9.52
CA GLY A 200 26.32 -4.12 10.92
C GLY A 200 25.01 -4.74 11.37
N SER A 201 25.13 -5.96 11.91
CA SER A 201 24.10 -6.78 12.53
C SER A 201 22.66 -6.24 12.54
N VAL A 202 21.75 -7.01 11.94
CA VAL A 202 20.42 -7.22 12.52
C VAL A 202 20.61 -7.89 13.88
N GLU A 203 21.22 -7.18 14.83
CA GLU A 203 21.14 -7.52 16.23
C GLU A 203 19.81 -6.99 16.70
N ARG A 204 18.88 -7.92 16.77
CA ARG A 204 17.64 -7.84 17.53
C ARG A 204 17.96 -7.45 18.98
N HIS A 205 18.20 -6.18 19.24
CA HIS A 205 17.99 -5.64 20.58
C HIS A 205 16.49 -5.42 20.75
N SER A 206 15.81 -6.54 21.01
CA SER A 206 14.53 -6.59 21.71
C SER A 206 14.75 -6.00 23.11
N SER A 207 14.87 -4.69 23.23
CA SER A 207 14.47 -4.02 24.46
C SER A 207 12.97 -3.84 24.38
N THR A 208 12.28 -4.72 25.10
CA THR A 208 10.83 -4.74 25.24
C THR A 208 10.42 -3.48 26.00
N PHE A 209 10.30 -2.34 25.32
CA PHE A 209 9.67 -1.16 25.89
C PHE A 209 8.15 -1.38 25.85
N SER A 210 7.64 -2.09 26.84
CA SER A 210 6.21 -2.20 27.08
C SER A 210 5.70 -0.85 27.57
N PHE A 211 5.08 -0.08 26.68
CA PHE A 211 4.23 1.03 27.09
C PHE A 211 2.92 0.45 27.64
N ALA A 212 2.93 0.10 28.94
CA ALA A 212 1.71 -0.24 29.66
C ALA A 212 0.89 1.05 29.88
N LEU A 213 0.15 1.46 28.85
CA LEU A 213 -0.94 2.42 29.01
C LEU A 213 -2.12 1.70 29.65
N ASN A 214 -2.21 1.79 30.97
CA ASN A 214 -3.45 1.56 31.69
C ASN A 214 -4.47 2.64 31.28
N PHE A 215 -5.24 2.37 30.23
CA PHE A 215 -6.49 3.09 30.01
C PHE A 215 -7.46 2.73 31.15
N ARG A 216 -7.46 3.57 32.18
CA ARG A 216 -8.46 3.59 33.26
C ARG A 216 -9.83 3.85 32.62
N ARG A 217 -10.59 2.78 32.43
CA ARG A 217 -12.03 2.84 32.15
C ARG A 217 -12.72 3.33 33.43
N GLU A 218 -13.10 4.60 33.48
CA GLU A 218 -14.09 5.09 34.43
C GLU A 218 -15.44 5.23 33.72
N SER A 219 -16.35 4.36 34.16
CA SER A 219 -17.81 4.53 34.34
C SER A 219 -18.61 5.29 33.27
N VAL A 220 -19.40 4.56 32.48
CA VAL A 220 -20.87 4.74 32.45
C VAL A 220 -21.48 3.39 32.07
N GLY A 221 -22.17 2.77 33.01
CA GLY A 221 -22.91 1.53 32.78
C GLY A 221 -23.82 1.27 33.96
N GLU A 222 -24.99 1.91 33.97
CA GLU A 222 -26.12 1.46 34.78
C GLU A 222 -27.43 2.01 34.22
N PHE A 223 -28.04 1.24 33.30
CA PHE A 223 -29.48 0.99 33.31
C PHE A 223 -29.76 -0.22 32.41
N ALA A 224 -29.85 -1.39 33.03
CA ALA A 224 -30.57 -2.53 32.49
C ALA A 224 -32.04 -2.38 32.90
N ASP A 225 -32.99 -2.55 31.97
CA ASP A 225 -33.89 -3.70 32.00
C ASP A 225 -35.09 -3.58 31.02
N LYS A 226 -35.45 -4.77 30.50
CA LYS A 226 -36.68 -5.19 29.77
C LYS A 226 -36.75 -4.74 28.29
N GLU A 227 -36.99 -5.62 27.32
CA GLU A 227 -37.90 -6.77 27.29
C GLU A 227 -37.35 -7.99 26.51
N LYS A 228 -37.85 -9.17 26.88
CA LYS A 228 -37.71 -10.45 26.18
C LYS A 228 -38.68 -10.52 25.01
N GLY A 229 -38.27 -11.13 23.90
CA GLY A 229 -39.22 -11.89 23.08
C GLY A 229 -38.93 -11.97 21.58
N SER A 230 -38.64 -13.20 21.15
CA SER A 230 -39.02 -13.79 19.86
C SER A 230 -38.00 -13.84 18.73
N ALA A 231 -38.05 -15.00 18.08
CA ALA A 231 -37.15 -15.60 17.12
C ALA A 231 -37.14 -14.94 15.73
N ASN A 232 -36.12 -15.33 14.95
CA ASN A 232 -36.05 -15.34 13.49
C ASN A 232 -36.12 -13.99 12.77
N LYS A 233 -34.97 -13.52 12.29
CA LYS A 233 -34.73 -13.40 10.83
C LYS A 233 -33.28 -13.04 10.54
N GLN A 234 -32.64 -13.91 9.79
CA GLN A 234 -31.47 -13.64 8.99
C GLN A 234 -31.98 -13.02 7.70
N GLU A 235 -31.72 -11.73 7.45
CA GLU A 235 -31.87 -11.10 6.13
C GLU A 235 -31.15 -9.74 6.06
N ASN A 236 -30.19 -9.68 5.14
CA ASN A 236 -29.84 -8.59 4.23
C ASN A 236 -29.49 -7.19 4.77
N LEU A 237 -28.18 -6.96 4.97
CA LEU A 237 -27.55 -5.65 4.84
C LEU A 237 -26.98 -5.52 3.41
N SER A 238 -27.91 -5.42 2.46
CA SER A 238 -27.65 -5.06 1.07
C SER A 238 -28.53 -3.85 0.72
N GLU A 239 -28.33 -2.73 1.41
CA GLU A 239 -28.98 -1.45 1.10
C GLU A 239 -28.16 -0.31 1.73
N LEU A 240 -27.07 0.10 1.07
CA LEU A 240 -26.58 1.48 1.18
C LEU A 240 -25.82 1.99 -0.04
N PHE A 241 -25.71 1.23 -1.13
CA PHE A 241 -25.21 1.76 -2.39
C PHE A 241 -25.89 1.06 -3.57
N GLY A 242 -27.06 1.59 -3.95
CA GLY A 242 -27.75 1.23 -5.18
C GLY A 242 -28.29 2.49 -5.83
N ALA A 243 -27.65 2.92 -6.91
CA ALA A 243 -28.29 3.40 -8.14
C ALA A 243 -27.22 3.91 -9.12
N ALA A 244 -26.93 3.13 -10.16
CA ALA A 244 -27.04 3.54 -11.57
C ALA A 244 -26.23 2.57 -12.45
N GLN A 245 -26.93 1.75 -13.22
CA GLN A 245 -26.42 1.08 -14.41
C GLN A 245 -26.92 1.79 -15.68
N ASP A 246 -25.98 1.95 -16.60
CA ASP A 246 -26.04 1.80 -18.06
C ASP A 246 -26.94 2.70 -18.91
N SER A 247 -26.30 3.51 -19.77
CA SER A 247 -26.48 3.41 -21.23
C SER A 247 -25.32 4.07 -21.99
N GLU A 248 -24.69 3.30 -22.87
CA GLU A 248 -23.78 3.77 -23.93
C GLU A 248 -24.48 4.66 -24.96
N LYS A 249 -23.77 5.67 -25.49
CA LYS A 249 -23.43 5.81 -26.93
C LYS A 249 -22.74 7.14 -27.27
N ALA A 250 -21.65 7.00 -28.04
CA ALA A 250 -21.13 7.89 -29.09
C ALA A 250 -20.98 9.40 -28.82
N SER A 251 -19.74 9.89 -28.82
CA SER A 251 -19.22 10.68 -29.95
C SER A 251 -17.80 11.19 -29.68
N ALA A 252 -17.01 11.19 -30.74
CA ALA A 252 -15.68 11.76 -30.81
C ALA A 252 -15.69 13.27 -30.52
N THR A 253 -14.51 13.77 -30.12
CA THR A 253 -14.09 15.18 -30.08
C THR A 253 -14.36 15.91 -28.78
N SER A 254 -13.39 15.88 -27.86
CA SER A 254 -12.95 17.11 -27.18
C SER A 254 -11.53 16.95 -26.62
N ILE A 255 -10.67 17.81 -27.13
CA ILE A 255 -9.26 17.96 -26.79
C ILE A 255 -9.16 18.43 -25.34
N THR A 256 -8.83 17.55 -24.40
CA THR A 256 -8.36 17.97 -23.07
C THR A 256 -6.85 18.13 -23.13
N ARG A 257 -6.43 19.40 -23.24
CA ARG A 257 -5.04 19.85 -23.13
C ARG A 257 -4.39 19.24 -21.89
N ARG A 258 -3.55 18.21 -22.07
CA ARG A 258 -2.43 17.96 -21.17
C ARG A 258 -1.60 19.24 -21.15
N ARG A 259 -1.64 20.00 -20.05
CA ARG A 259 -0.63 21.03 -19.79
C ARG A 259 0.68 20.29 -19.58
N SER A 260 1.45 20.15 -20.65
CA SER A 260 2.88 19.86 -20.57
C SER A 260 3.52 21.00 -19.79
N VAL A 261 3.75 20.78 -18.50
CA VAL A 261 4.60 21.67 -17.70
C VAL A 261 5.96 21.63 -18.36
N ARG A 262 6.39 22.77 -18.93
CA ARG A 262 7.72 22.91 -19.53
C ARG A 262 8.73 22.46 -18.49
N MET A 263 9.56 21.51 -18.89
CA MET A 263 10.73 21.05 -18.16
C MET A 263 11.51 22.28 -17.66
N PHE A 264 11.90 22.23 -16.39
CA PHE A 264 12.84 23.18 -15.81
C PHE A 264 14.16 23.05 -16.58
N ASN A 265 14.42 23.99 -17.50
CA ASN A 265 15.77 24.27 -17.97
C ASN A 265 16.37 25.26 -16.99
N ASP A 266 17.09 24.74 -16.01
CA ASP A 266 18.18 25.47 -15.35
C ASP A 266 19.35 24.48 -15.30
N GLU A 267 20.51 24.93 -15.76
CA GLU A 267 21.80 24.24 -15.68
C GLU A 267 22.20 24.05 -14.20
N GLU A 268 21.55 23.11 -13.49
CA GLU A 268 22.00 22.66 -12.17
C GLU A 268 23.03 21.53 -12.35
N GLU A 269 24.22 21.75 -11.79
CA GLU A 269 25.33 20.79 -11.74
C GLU A 269 24.86 19.40 -11.28
N PRO A 270 25.47 18.30 -11.80
CA PRO A 270 25.13 16.95 -11.38
C PRO A 270 25.38 16.79 -9.87
N ILE A 271 24.31 16.38 -9.19
CA ILE A 271 24.18 16.29 -7.74
C ILE A 271 25.09 15.15 -7.22
N ILE A 272 26.20 15.49 -6.57
CA ILE A 272 26.92 14.56 -5.69
C ILE A 272 26.65 15.06 -4.27
N ASP A 273 25.41 14.86 -3.80
CA ASP A 273 25.01 15.22 -2.45
C ASP A 273 25.17 14.02 -1.52
N ASP A 274 26.22 14.04 -0.70
CA ASP A 274 26.50 12.99 0.28
C ASP A 274 25.82 13.24 1.65
N ASP A 275 25.12 14.37 1.86
CA ASP A 275 24.53 14.73 3.16
C ASP A 275 23.03 15.07 3.10
N VAL A 276 22.24 14.43 3.98
CA VAL A 276 20.79 14.63 4.13
C VAL A 276 20.40 16.07 4.42
N VAL A 277 21.25 16.83 5.14
CA VAL A 277 20.99 18.21 5.52
C VAL A 277 21.08 19.13 4.32
N PHE A 278 22.09 18.96 3.48
CA PHE A 278 22.25 19.74 2.26
C PHE A 278 21.09 19.50 1.30
N VAL A 279 20.72 18.23 1.09
CA VAL A 279 19.58 17.84 0.26
C VAL A 279 18.29 18.48 0.77
N MET A 280 18.06 18.46 2.08
CA MET A 280 16.88 19.07 2.69
C MET A 280 16.85 20.59 2.56
N ALA A 281 18.00 21.27 2.74
CA ALA A 281 18.08 22.72 2.55
C ALA A 281 17.77 23.12 1.10
N ARG A 282 18.31 22.37 0.13
CA ARG A 282 18.06 22.59 -1.30
C ARG A 282 16.59 22.33 -1.68
N PHE A 283 15.97 21.34 -1.05
CA PHE A 283 14.53 21.12 -1.20
C PHE A 283 13.73 22.31 -0.64
N GLY A 284 14.03 22.78 0.57
CA GLY A 284 13.38 23.96 1.14
C GLY A 284 13.52 25.21 0.26
N MET A 285 14.69 25.42 -0.32
CA MET A 285 14.94 26.48 -1.28
C MET A 285 14.12 26.32 -2.57
N SER A 286 13.96 25.10 -3.07
CA SER A 286 13.07 24.81 -4.21
C SER A 286 11.60 25.08 -3.88
N LEU A 287 11.16 24.86 -2.63
CA LEU A 287 9.81 25.23 -2.18
C LEU A 287 9.63 26.76 -2.17
N LEU A 288 10.64 27.53 -1.72
CA LEU A 288 10.61 28.99 -1.82
C LEU A 288 10.48 29.47 -3.28
N ARG A 289 11.19 28.82 -4.22
CA ARG A 289 11.07 29.09 -5.66
C ARG A 289 9.66 28.78 -6.18
N ALA A 290 9.09 27.64 -5.78
CA ALA A 290 7.72 27.28 -6.15
C ALA A 290 6.72 28.32 -5.63
N MET A 291 6.85 28.75 -4.38
CA MET A 291 5.99 29.79 -3.81
C MET A 291 6.12 31.13 -4.55
N SER A 292 7.35 31.57 -4.85
CA SER A 292 7.60 32.79 -5.62
C SER A 292 6.97 32.72 -7.02
N LYS A 293 7.03 31.55 -7.67
CA LYS A 293 6.41 31.31 -8.97
C LYS A 293 4.88 31.35 -8.88
N PHE A 294 4.31 30.75 -7.84
CA PHE A 294 2.87 30.78 -7.57
C PHE A 294 2.38 32.23 -7.38
N ASN A 295 3.04 33.02 -6.54
CA ASN A 295 2.68 34.42 -6.32
C ASN A 295 2.77 35.23 -7.62
N LYS A 296 3.82 35.04 -8.42
CA LYS A 296 3.94 35.68 -9.74
C LYS A 296 2.79 35.30 -10.65
N HIS A 297 2.37 34.03 -10.68
CA HIS A 297 1.28 33.58 -11.55
C HIS A 297 -0.08 34.15 -11.14
N ASN A 298 -0.37 34.19 -9.83
CA ASN A 298 -1.64 34.72 -9.33
C ASN A 298 -1.76 36.22 -9.55
N LEU A 299 -0.67 36.98 -9.37
CA LEU A 299 -0.64 38.42 -9.65
C LEU A 299 -1.01 38.76 -11.11
N TYR A 300 -0.72 37.88 -12.07
CA TYR A 300 -1.08 38.10 -13.48
C TYR A 300 -2.54 37.77 -13.78
N ASN A 301 -3.12 36.78 -13.10
CA ASN A 301 -4.47 36.29 -13.39
C ASN A 301 -5.54 37.09 -12.65
N ASP A 302 -5.24 37.64 -11.47
CA ASP A 302 -6.17 38.43 -10.66
C ASP A 302 -5.49 39.73 -10.21
N LYS A 303 -5.68 40.79 -11.02
CA LYS A 303 -5.07 42.12 -10.77
C LYS A 303 -5.81 42.93 -9.72
N ASP A 304 -7.08 42.61 -9.48
CA ASP A 304 -7.94 43.41 -8.63
C ASP A 304 -7.84 42.99 -7.16
N ASN A 305 -7.50 41.73 -6.89
CA ASN A 305 -7.19 41.25 -5.54
C ASN A 305 -6.11 40.16 -5.53
N PRO A 306 -4.81 40.51 -5.68
CA PRO A 306 -3.75 39.52 -5.77
C PRO A 306 -3.57 38.78 -4.45
N VAL A 307 -3.83 37.48 -4.48
CA VAL A 307 -3.58 36.60 -3.34
C VAL A 307 -2.09 36.24 -3.31
N ASN A 308 -1.35 36.83 -2.38
CA ASN A 308 0.05 36.55 -2.15
C ASN A 308 0.24 35.81 -0.84
N GLY A 309 1.03 34.75 -0.87
CA GLY A 309 1.45 34.07 0.34
C GLY A 309 2.95 34.11 0.53
N ASP A 310 3.36 34.14 1.78
CA ASP A 310 4.77 33.95 2.12
C ASP A 310 5.02 32.51 2.58
N LEU A 311 6.22 32.00 2.38
CA LEU A 311 6.60 30.68 2.87
C LEU A 311 7.70 30.81 3.90
N ARG A 312 7.49 30.22 5.06
CA ARG A 312 8.49 30.12 6.11
C ARG A 312 8.91 28.68 6.26
N ILE A 313 10.21 28.45 6.45
CA ILE A 313 10.77 27.09 6.53
C ILE A 313 11.65 26.95 7.76
N GLY A 314 11.44 25.88 8.51
CA GLY A 314 12.29 25.42 9.60
C GLY A 314 12.92 24.08 9.29
N ILE A 315 14.23 23.96 9.46
CA ILE A 315 14.97 22.70 9.27
C ILE A 315 15.77 22.37 10.52
N ALA A 316 15.75 21.10 10.90
CA ALA A 316 16.66 20.54 11.89
C ALA A 316 17.08 19.12 11.48
N ASN A 317 18.22 18.67 12.00
CA ASN A 317 18.71 17.31 11.79
C ASN A 317 18.96 16.60 13.12
N GLY A 318 18.96 15.28 13.08
CA GLY A 318 19.25 14.43 14.24
C GLY A 318 18.52 13.09 14.20
N PRO A 319 18.59 12.32 15.29
CA PRO A 319 17.94 11.01 15.36
C PRO A 319 16.42 11.15 15.48
N VAL A 320 15.70 10.22 14.85
CA VAL A 320 14.24 10.11 14.89
C VAL A 320 13.79 8.66 14.97
N MET A 321 12.66 8.45 15.63
CA MET A 321 11.90 7.21 15.59
C MET A 321 10.81 7.35 14.54
N ALA A 322 10.68 6.40 13.63
CA ALA A 322 9.57 6.32 12.70
C ALA A 322 8.70 5.10 12.99
N GLY A 323 7.43 5.13 12.61
CA GLY A 323 6.56 3.99 12.81
C GLY A 323 5.16 4.19 12.25
N VAL A 324 4.40 3.10 12.17
CA VAL A 324 3.00 3.13 11.75
C VAL A 324 2.09 3.08 12.97
N VAL A 325 1.25 4.09 13.12
CA VAL A 325 0.30 4.23 14.23
C VAL A 325 -1.13 4.10 13.71
N GLY A 326 -2.00 3.47 14.51
CA GLY A 326 -3.43 3.34 14.24
C GLY A 326 -3.81 1.99 13.64
N LEU A 327 -4.85 1.36 14.20
CA LEU A 327 -5.35 0.05 13.76
C LEU A 327 -6.27 0.15 12.52
N TYR A 328 -7.21 1.10 12.55
CA TYR A 328 -8.21 1.27 11.49
C TYR A 328 -7.80 2.28 10.41
N LYS A 329 -6.94 3.24 10.77
CA LYS A 329 -6.39 4.26 9.87
C LYS A 329 -4.88 4.33 10.10
N PRO A 330 -4.12 3.39 9.52
CA PRO A 330 -2.68 3.37 9.71
C PRO A 330 -2.09 4.64 9.11
N HIS A 331 -1.24 5.31 9.88
CA HIS A 331 -0.52 6.50 9.47
C HIS A 331 0.95 6.33 9.83
N TYR A 332 1.82 6.54 8.85
CA TYR A 332 3.25 6.62 9.09
C TYR A 332 3.59 8.01 9.60
N ASP A 333 4.31 8.09 10.72
CA ASP A 333 4.75 9.36 11.30
C ASP A 333 6.15 9.19 11.92
N ILE A 334 6.78 10.33 12.23
CA ILE A 334 8.10 10.39 12.83
C ILE A 334 8.08 11.20 14.12
N TRP A 335 8.86 10.78 15.10
CA TRP A 335 8.99 11.40 16.42
C TRP A 335 10.46 11.56 16.79
N GLY A 336 10.79 12.63 17.50
CA GLY A 336 12.14 12.84 18.00
C GLY A 336 12.45 14.30 18.28
N ASN A 337 13.62 14.53 18.86
CA ASN A 337 14.08 15.89 19.13
C ASN A 337 14.29 16.69 17.84
N ALA A 338 14.77 16.06 16.76
CA ALA A 338 14.91 16.72 15.46
C ALA A 338 13.57 17.25 14.92
N VAL A 339 12.50 16.47 15.02
CA VAL A 339 11.13 16.88 14.61
C VAL A 339 10.65 18.09 15.41
N ASN A 340 10.82 18.03 16.73
CA ASN A 340 10.45 19.12 17.63
C ASN A 340 11.25 20.39 17.35
N MET A 341 12.55 20.27 17.11
CA MET A 341 13.42 21.40 16.78
C MET A 341 13.04 22.01 15.43
N ALA A 342 12.81 21.21 14.39
CA ALA A 342 12.41 21.69 13.06
C ALA A 342 11.06 22.44 13.12
N SER A 343 10.07 21.89 13.83
CA SER A 343 8.79 22.56 14.08
C SER A 343 8.97 23.90 14.80
N ARG A 344 9.94 23.99 15.73
CA ARG A 344 10.26 25.24 16.43
C ARG A 344 10.93 26.26 15.51
N MET A 345 11.89 25.83 14.71
CA MET A 345 12.55 26.68 13.72
C MET A 345 11.55 27.24 12.71
N ASP A 346 10.52 26.48 12.34
CA ASP A 346 9.40 27.02 11.57
C ASP A 346 8.60 28.01 12.43
N SER A 347 8.05 27.61 13.59
CA SER A 347 7.18 28.48 14.39
C SER A 347 7.78 29.85 14.75
N THR A 348 9.10 29.91 14.98
CA THR A 348 9.83 31.15 15.30
C THR A 348 10.44 31.83 14.07
N GLY A 349 10.37 31.20 12.89
CA GLY A 349 10.97 31.69 11.65
C GLY A 349 10.34 32.96 11.10
N VAL A 350 11.03 33.55 10.15
CA VAL A 350 10.60 34.75 9.42
C VAL A 350 10.13 34.33 8.02
N ALA A 351 9.13 35.04 7.51
CA ALA A 351 8.62 34.85 6.15
C ALA A 351 9.75 34.88 5.09
N ASN A 352 9.67 33.99 4.11
CA ASN A 352 10.60 33.85 2.98
C ASN A 352 12.06 33.56 3.38
N THR A 353 12.27 32.98 4.56
CA THR A 353 13.59 32.56 5.03
C THR A 353 13.57 31.10 5.46
N ILE A 354 14.75 30.48 5.43
CA ILE A 354 14.98 29.15 6.01
C ILE A 354 15.72 29.34 7.33
N GLN A 355 15.05 29.02 8.44
CA GLN A 355 15.67 28.99 9.76
C GLN A 355 16.15 27.59 10.10
N VAL A 356 17.35 27.51 10.66
CA VAL A 356 18.00 26.25 11.03
C VAL A 356 18.60 26.29 12.43
N THR A 357 18.81 25.12 13.01
CA THR A 357 19.57 24.96 14.26
C THR A 357 21.07 25.16 14.04
N GLU A 358 21.83 25.35 15.11
CA GLU A 358 23.30 25.46 15.05
C GLU A 358 23.97 24.22 14.43
N GLU A 359 23.56 23.03 14.84
CA GLU A 359 24.08 21.76 14.34
C GLU A 359 23.88 21.66 12.82
N THR A 360 22.67 21.97 12.35
CA THR A 360 22.33 22.02 10.93
C THR A 360 23.13 23.08 10.17
N ALA A 361 23.31 24.28 10.75
CA ALA A 361 24.08 25.36 10.15
C ALA A 361 25.56 25.00 9.97
N ASN A 362 26.13 24.26 10.93
CA ASN A 362 27.53 23.85 10.86
C ASN A 362 27.77 22.85 9.72
N ILE A 363 26.84 21.93 9.49
CA ILE A 363 26.89 21.01 8.34
C ILE A 363 26.76 21.81 7.03
N LEU A 364 25.81 22.74 6.94
CA LEU A 364 25.65 23.57 5.73
C LEU A 364 26.90 24.42 5.41
N LYS A 365 27.59 24.93 6.43
CA LYS A 365 28.86 25.67 6.25
C LYS A 365 29.97 24.77 5.69
N GLN A 366 29.99 23.48 6.02
CA GLN A 366 30.94 22.52 5.44
C GLN A 366 30.70 22.33 3.93
N HIS A 367 29.45 22.46 3.49
CA HIS A 367 29.07 22.52 2.08
C HIS A 367 29.18 23.92 1.46
N GLU A 368 30.00 24.79 2.05
CA GLU A 368 30.25 26.17 1.61
C GLU A 368 29.00 27.07 1.58
N ILE A 369 27.89 26.69 2.22
CA ILE A 369 26.69 27.54 2.29
C ILE A 369 26.82 28.53 3.45
N LYS A 370 26.71 29.82 3.15
CA LYS A 370 26.73 30.88 4.15
C LYS A 370 25.47 30.82 5.01
N CYS A 371 25.65 30.85 6.33
CA CYS A 371 24.57 30.88 7.30
C CYS A 371 24.74 32.10 8.23
N ARG A 372 23.74 32.97 8.29
CA ARG A 372 23.76 34.18 9.12
C ARG A 372 23.25 33.87 10.52
N TYR A 373 23.98 34.31 11.54
CA TYR A 373 23.53 34.15 12.92
C TYR A 373 22.30 35.02 13.16
N ARG A 374 21.21 34.40 13.61
CA ARG A 374 19.96 35.09 13.93
C ARG A 374 20.01 35.67 15.35
N GLY A 375 20.59 34.93 16.28
CA GLY A 375 20.49 35.18 17.71
C GLY A 375 20.02 33.96 18.48
N ILE A 376 19.83 34.17 19.78
CA ILE A 376 19.33 33.16 20.72
C ILE A 376 17.81 33.14 20.63
N THR A 377 17.24 31.98 20.32
CA THR A 377 15.80 31.75 20.32
C THR A 377 15.44 30.85 21.50
N ASN A 378 14.39 31.20 22.26
CA ASN A 378 13.97 30.37 23.37
C ASN A 378 13.14 29.18 22.87
N VAL A 379 13.67 27.97 23.05
CA VAL A 379 13.02 26.73 22.58
C VAL A 379 12.41 25.99 23.77
N LYS A 380 11.10 25.74 23.72
CA LYS A 380 10.39 25.01 24.77
C LYS A 380 11.03 23.64 25.02
N GLY A 381 11.47 23.40 26.26
CA GLY A 381 12.09 22.14 26.70
C GLY A 381 13.62 22.07 26.59
N ARG A 382 14.26 22.90 25.76
CA ARG A 382 15.74 22.99 25.65
C ARG A 382 16.29 24.27 26.25
N GLY A 383 15.53 25.36 26.22
CA GLY A 383 15.95 26.68 26.69
C GLY A 383 16.55 27.55 25.58
N PRO A 384 17.35 28.57 25.92
CA PRO A 384 17.96 29.48 24.96
C PRO A 384 18.90 28.71 24.01
N THR A 385 18.57 28.70 22.72
CA THR A 385 19.34 27.97 21.70
C THR A 385 19.80 28.92 20.60
N PRO A 386 21.08 28.91 20.20
CA PRO A 386 21.56 29.68 19.05
C PRO A 386 20.91 29.19 17.76
N THR A 387 20.50 30.14 16.91
CA THR A 387 19.79 29.85 15.65
C THR A 387 20.37 30.64 14.49
N TYR A 388 20.19 30.12 13.28
CA TYR A 388 20.77 30.68 12.07
C TYR A 388 19.72 30.76 10.96
N PHE A 389 19.91 31.70 10.04
CA PHE A 389 19.24 31.74 8.76
C PHE A 389 20.18 31.29 7.66
N VAL A 390 19.69 30.45 6.75
CA VAL A 390 20.44 30.11 5.53
C VAL A 390 20.46 31.34 4.62
N ASP A 391 21.65 31.70 4.13
CA ASP A 391 21.81 32.88 3.30
C ASP A 391 21.45 32.57 1.85
N ILE A 392 20.35 33.17 1.40
CA ILE A 392 19.76 32.96 0.08
C ILE A 392 19.72 34.31 -0.62
N ASP A 393 20.23 34.36 -1.85
CA ASP A 393 20.24 35.57 -2.66
C ASP A 393 18.86 35.91 -3.25
N LYS A 394 18.70 37.13 -3.81
CA LYS A 394 17.46 37.60 -4.45
C LYS A 394 16.96 36.68 -5.58
N HIS A 395 17.87 35.96 -6.21
CA HIS A 395 17.54 34.97 -7.24
C HIS A 395 17.14 33.60 -6.68
N LEU A 396 16.95 33.48 -5.36
CA LEU A 396 16.73 32.20 -4.67
C LEU A 396 17.84 31.22 -5.05
N LYS A 397 19.09 31.60 -4.77
CA LYS A 397 20.34 30.82 -4.90
C LYS A 397 21.10 30.86 -3.57
N PHE A 398 21.73 29.76 -3.16
CA PHE A 398 22.58 29.78 -1.96
C PHE A 398 23.78 30.70 -2.17
N ARG A 399 24.07 31.55 -1.19
CA ARG A 399 25.32 32.32 -1.20
C ARG A 399 26.45 31.43 -0.70
N ARG A 400 27.49 31.27 -1.51
CA ARG A 400 28.66 30.47 -1.16
C ARG A 400 29.66 31.32 -0.36
N THR A 401 30.33 30.72 0.61
CA THR A 401 31.26 31.42 1.52
C THR A 401 32.52 31.96 0.82
N ARG A 402 32.87 31.46 -0.38
CA ARG A 402 34.15 31.76 -1.05
C ARG A 402 34.19 32.98 -2.00
N THR A 403 33.07 33.64 -2.32
CA THR A 403 33.05 34.61 -3.45
C THR A 403 32.91 36.10 -3.09
N ASP A 404 32.66 36.48 -1.83
CA ASP A 404 32.25 37.86 -1.50
C ASP A 404 33.31 38.70 -0.76
N GLU A 405 34.57 38.26 -0.67
CA GLU A 405 35.66 39.06 -0.05
C GLU A 405 36.37 40.03 -1.01
N THR A 406 35.89 40.19 -2.24
CA THR A 406 36.42 41.15 -3.22
C THR A 406 35.34 42.06 -3.79
N GLU A 407 34.75 42.91 -2.96
CA GLU A 407 34.24 44.21 -3.42
C GLU A 407 34.93 45.30 -2.58
N PRO A 408 35.83 46.12 -3.17
CA PRO A 408 36.39 47.26 -2.47
C PRO A 408 35.29 48.30 -2.26
N GLN A 409 35.08 48.70 -1.01
CA GLN A 409 34.28 49.88 -0.68
C GLN A 409 34.95 51.11 -1.29
N SER A 410 34.31 51.68 -2.30
CA SER A 410 34.60 53.03 -2.78
C SER A 410 33.96 54.04 -1.83
N GLU A 411 34.77 54.70 -1.01
CA GLU A 411 34.52 56.07 -0.54
C GLU A 411 35.63 56.99 -1.03
#